data_AF-A0A3M1F164-F1
#
_entry.id   AF-A0A3M1F164-F1
#
_cell.length_a   1.000
_cell.length_b   1.000
_cell.length_c   1.000
_cell.angle_alpha   90.00
_cell.angle_beta   90.00
_cell.angle_gamma   90.00
#
_symmetry.space_group_name_H-M   'P 1'
#
loop_
_entity.id
_entity.type
_entity.pdbx_description
1 polymer ?
#
loop_
_entity_poly.entity_id
_entity_poly.type
_entity_poly.pdbx_seq_one_letter_code
_entity_poly.pdbx_strand_id
1 'polypeptide(L)'
;MFAPTRLEPKLLTVLREGYSRDQFVKDLQAGVIVGIVALPLAIAFAIASGVKPEQGLYTAIVAGFLISALSGSRVQIGGPTGAFIVIVYGIVQQYGYDGLAVATILAGLLLIIMGLARLGTIIKYIPYPVTVGFTAGIALIIAAGQVRDFLGLEMASVPAEFVEKWVAYAEHLGTVNPYAVGLAVLTIGIIVYWPRVTP
;
A
#
# COMPACT_ATOMS: atom_id res chain seq x y z
N MET A 1 -4.06 -18.98 -23.20
CA MET A 1 -5.18 -18.05 -22.92
C MET A 1 -4.66 -16.63 -23.16
N PHE A 2 -5.15 -16.01 -24.23
CA PHE A 2 -4.51 -14.89 -24.93
C PHE A 2 -4.54 -13.60 -24.12
N ALA A 3 -3.48 -12.79 -24.23
CA ALA A 3 -3.47 -11.43 -23.71
C ALA A 3 -4.71 -10.68 -24.23
N PRO A 4 -5.40 -9.89 -23.39
CA PRO A 4 -6.55 -9.11 -23.87
C PRO A 4 -6.13 -8.29 -25.09
N THR A 5 -6.78 -8.52 -26.22
CA THR A 5 -6.44 -7.89 -27.51
C THR A 5 -6.76 -6.40 -27.52
N ARG A 6 -7.56 -5.92 -26.56
CA ARG A 6 -7.99 -4.53 -26.40
C ARG A 6 -7.68 -4.01 -24.99
N LEU A 7 -7.07 -2.82 -24.93
CA LEU A 7 -6.93 -2.02 -23.72
C LEU A 7 -8.28 -1.34 -23.45
N GLU A 8 -9.24 -2.12 -22.94
CA GLU A 8 -10.58 -1.62 -22.62
C GLU A 8 -10.78 -1.62 -21.11
N PRO A 9 -11.08 -0.47 -20.49
CA PRO A 9 -11.42 -0.40 -19.07
C PRO A 9 -12.61 -1.27 -18.73
N LYS A 10 -12.54 -1.98 -17.60
CA LYS A 10 -13.60 -2.89 -17.17
C LYS A 10 -14.89 -2.14 -16.86
N LEU A 11 -14.79 -0.90 -16.38
CA LEU A 11 -15.92 0.01 -16.18
C LEU A 11 -16.82 0.08 -17.43
N LEU A 12 -16.23 0.26 -18.62
CA LEU A 12 -17.00 0.35 -19.87
C LEU A 12 -17.69 -0.96 -20.20
N THR A 13 -17.01 -2.09 -20.00
CA THR A 13 -17.62 -3.42 -20.25
C THR A 13 -18.80 -3.69 -19.31
N VAL A 14 -18.68 -3.34 -18.03
CA VAL A 14 -19.74 -3.51 -17.03
C VAL A 14 -20.97 -2.67 -17.36
N LEU A 15 -20.76 -1.40 -17.74
CA LEU A 15 -21.86 -0.52 -18.12
C LEU A 15 -22.58 -1.00 -19.39
N ARG A 16 -21.85 -1.59 -20.35
CA ARG A 16 -22.43 -2.18 -21.57
C ARG A 16 -23.17 -3.49 -21.33
N GLU A 17 -22.65 -4.33 -20.45
CA GLU A 17 -23.26 -5.62 -20.06
C GLU A 17 -24.53 -5.43 -19.18
N GLY A 18 -24.73 -4.23 -18.65
CA GLY A 18 -25.84 -3.87 -17.78
C GLY A 18 -25.42 -3.82 -16.31
N TYR A 19 -25.56 -2.64 -15.71
CA TYR A 19 -25.24 -2.39 -14.29
C TYR A 19 -26.53 -2.17 -13.51
N SER A 20 -26.85 -3.08 -12.58
CA SER A 20 -28.12 -3.07 -11.85
C SER A 20 -28.07 -2.15 -10.62
N ARG A 21 -29.25 -1.72 -10.14
CA ARG A 21 -29.34 -0.95 -8.88
C ARG A 21 -28.84 -1.74 -7.67
N ASP A 22 -29.06 -3.05 -7.66
CA ASP A 22 -28.56 -3.94 -6.58
C ASP A 22 -27.02 -3.99 -6.58
N GLN A 23 -26.40 -4.07 -7.76
CA GLN A 23 -24.93 -3.99 -7.89
C GLN A 23 -24.40 -2.64 -7.41
N PHE A 24 -25.05 -1.53 -7.78
CA PHE A 24 -24.67 -0.21 -7.31
C PHE A 24 -24.67 -0.10 -5.78
N VAL A 25 -25.72 -0.60 -5.12
CA VAL A 25 -25.81 -0.55 -3.65
C VAL A 25 -24.70 -1.37 -3.00
N LYS A 26 -24.41 -2.56 -3.54
CA LYS A 26 -23.32 -3.43 -3.05
C LYS A 26 -21.94 -2.80 -3.25
N ASP A 27 -21.68 -2.25 -4.43
CA ASP A 27 -20.41 -1.59 -4.75
C ASP A 27 -20.22 -0.32 -3.91
N LEU A 28 -21.29 0.44 -3.66
CA LEU A 28 -21.26 1.61 -2.79
C LEU A 28 -20.94 1.22 -1.34
N GLN A 29 -21.60 0.20 -0.80
CA GLN A 29 -21.30 -0.31 0.54
C GLN A 29 -19.86 -0.80 0.65
N ALA A 30 -19.40 -1.59 -0.32
CA ALA A 30 -18.01 -2.07 -0.37
C ALA A 30 -17.03 -0.90 -0.47
N GLY A 31 -17.29 0.08 -1.33
CA GLY A 31 -16.46 1.27 -1.50
C GLY A 31 -16.35 2.12 -0.23
N VAL A 32 -17.45 2.29 0.51
CA VAL A 32 -17.44 2.98 1.81
C VAL A 32 -16.59 2.23 2.83
N ILE A 33 -16.79 0.91 2.97
CA ILE A 33 -16.01 0.08 3.91
C ILE A 33 -14.52 0.13 3.58
N VAL A 34 -14.17 -0.09 2.31
CA VAL A 34 -12.79 -0.03 1.81
C VAL A 34 -12.20 1.36 2.04
N GLY A 35 -12.95 2.42 1.76
CA GLY A 35 -12.50 3.80 1.97
C GLY A 35 -12.17 4.09 3.43
N ILE A 36 -13.04 3.69 4.37
CA ILE A 36 -12.80 3.85 5.81
C ILE A 36 -11.52 3.15 6.25
N VAL A 37 -11.26 1.94 5.75
CA VAL A 37 -10.04 1.18 6.06
C VAL A 37 -8.79 1.77 5.39
N ALA A 38 -8.94 2.33 4.18
CA ALA A 38 -7.82 2.88 3.40
C ALA A 38 -7.30 4.22 3.94
N LEU A 39 -8.17 5.06 4.53
CA LEU A 39 -7.80 6.37 5.08
C LEU A 39 -6.64 6.32 6.09
N PRO A 40 -6.70 5.53 7.19
CA PRO A 40 -5.60 5.48 8.16
C PRO A 40 -4.32 4.91 7.53
N LEU A 41 -4.45 3.94 6.63
CA LEU A 41 -3.30 3.32 5.96
C LEU A 41 -2.57 4.32 5.06
N ALA A 42 -3.31 5.13 4.30
CA ALA A 42 -2.74 6.15 3.42
C ALA A 42 -1.96 7.21 4.20
N ILE A 43 -2.49 7.65 5.35
CA ILE A 43 -1.83 8.60 6.25
C ILE A 43 -0.56 7.97 6.84
N ALA A 44 -0.65 6.75 7.36
CA ALA A 44 0.48 6.05 7.95
C ALA A 44 1.61 5.84 6.94
N PHE A 45 1.29 5.45 5.71
CA PHE A 45 2.28 5.26 4.65
C PHE A 45 2.93 6.57 4.20
N ALA A 46 2.20 7.68 4.16
CA ALA A 46 2.76 9.00 3.87
C ALA A 46 3.79 9.41 4.94
N ILE A 47 3.41 9.32 6.22
CA ILE A 47 4.30 9.64 7.34
C ILE A 47 5.55 8.75 7.31
N ALA A 48 5.37 7.44 7.12
CA ALA A 48 6.48 6.49 7.03
C ALA A 48 7.38 6.74 5.81
N SER A 49 6.85 7.35 4.75
CA SER A 49 7.61 7.73 3.56
C SER A 49 8.30 9.10 3.68
N GLY A 50 8.22 9.76 4.84
CA GLY A 50 8.85 11.06 5.09
C GLY A 50 8.12 12.24 4.45
N VAL A 51 6.86 12.07 4.08
CA VAL A 51 6.02 13.10 3.44
C VAL A 51 4.82 13.47 4.34
N LYS A 52 4.12 14.56 4.02
CA LYS A 52 2.99 15.04 4.82
C LYS A 52 1.78 14.09 4.72
N PRO A 53 1.00 13.91 5.79
CA PRO A 53 -0.21 13.07 5.80
C PRO A 53 -1.17 13.31 4.62
N GLU A 54 -1.41 14.59 4.30
CA GLU A 54 -2.33 14.99 3.22
C GLU A 54 -1.91 14.44 1.85
N GLN A 55 -0.60 14.25 1.63
CA GLN A 55 -0.09 13.74 0.36
C GLN A 55 -0.48 12.28 0.14
N GLY A 56 -0.48 11.45 1.20
CA GLY A 56 -1.00 10.09 1.14
C GLY A 56 -2.49 10.03 0.81
N LEU A 57 -3.27 10.94 1.40
CA LEU A 57 -4.70 11.07 1.11
C LEU A 57 -4.96 11.49 -0.33
N TYR A 58 -4.23 12.49 -0.84
CA TYR A 58 -4.34 12.91 -2.24
C TYR A 58 -3.99 11.77 -3.19
N THR A 59 -2.92 11.03 -2.91
CA THR A 59 -2.55 9.83 -3.69
C THR A 59 -3.66 8.79 -3.64
N ALA A 60 -4.22 8.48 -2.47
CA ALA A 60 -5.28 7.47 -2.34
C ALA A 60 -6.53 7.86 -3.13
N ILE A 61 -6.97 9.13 -3.06
CA ILE A 61 -8.16 9.62 -3.75
C ILE A 61 -7.94 9.62 -5.28
N VAL A 62 -6.86 10.26 -5.74
CA VAL A 62 -6.60 10.45 -7.17
C VAL A 62 -6.23 9.12 -7.84
N ALA A 63 -5.28 8.37 -7.27
CA ALA A 63 -4.88 7.08 -7.84
C ALA A 63 -6.00 6.06 -7.71
N GLY A 64 -6.75 6.05 -6.59
CA GLY A 64 -7.90 5.17 -6.39
C GLY A 64 -8.97 5.38 -7.47
N PHE A 65 -9.33 6.64 -7.76
CA PHE A 65 -10.27 6.96 -8.82
C PHE A 65 -9.75 6.57 -10.21
N LEU A 66 -8.54 7.02 -10.57
CA LEU A 66 -7.97 6.77 -11.90
C LEU A 66 -7.77 5.28 -12.18
N ILE A 67 -7.26 4.52 -11.21
CA ILE A 67 -7.08 3.06 -11.35
C ILE A 67 -8.45 2.38 -11.45
N SER A 68 -9.42 2.73 -10.61
CA SER A 68 -10.77 2.12 -10.69
C SER A 68 -11.47 2.42 -12.02
N ALA A 69 -11.29 3.63 -12.57
CA ALA A 69 -11.90 4.04 -13.83
C ALA A 69 -11.24 3.40 -15.06
N LEU A 70 -9.92 3.20 -15.03
CA LEU A 70 -9.12 2.78 -16.19
C LEU A 70 -8.66 1.32 -16.15
N SER A 71 -8.77 0.62 -15.02
CA SER A 71 -8.32 -0.76 -14.85
C SER A 71 -9.14 -1.77 -15.66
N GLY A 72 -8.51 -2.91 -15.98
CA GLY A 72 -9.15 -4.11 -16.52
C GLY A 72 -9.83 -5.02 -15.49
N SER A 73 -9.78 -4.68 -14.19
CA SER A 73 -10.39 -5.45 -13.09
C SER A 73 -11.65 -4.77 -12.53
N ARG A 74 -12.62 -5.55 -12.05
CA ARG A 74 -13.84 -5.04 -11.41
C ARG A 74 -13.62 -4.61 -9.95
N VAL A 75 -12.58 -5.13 -9.29
CA VAL A 75 -12.40 -5.03 -7.83
C VAL A 75 -11.01 -4.51 -7.44
N GLN A 76 -10.26 -3.98 -8.41
CA GLN A 76 -8.94 -3.42 -8.14
C GLN A 76 -9.07 -2.05 -7.49
N ILE A 77 -8.40 -1.88 -6.35
CA ILE A 77 -8.33 -0.61 -5.62
C ILE A 77 -6.93 -0.03 -5.83
N GLY A 78 -6.88 1.24 -6.18
CA GLY A 78 -5.63 2.01 -6.31
C GLY A 78 -5.32 2.82 -5.06
N GLY A 79 -4.05 3.01 -4.73
CA GLY A 79 -3.63 3.84 -3.60
C GLY A 79 -2.15 3.68 -3.23
N PRO A 80 -1.68 4.39 -2.20
CA PRO A 80 -0.34 4.22 -1.68
C PRO A 80 -0.13 2.79 -1.16
N THR A 81 1.03 2.21 -1.43
CA THR A 81 1.34 0.81 -1.12
C THR A 81 2.56 0.73 -0.21
N GLY A 82 2.46 -0.04 0.88
CA GLY A 82 3.52 -0.18 1.88
C GLY A 82 4.86 -0.65 1.32
N ALA A 83 4.82 -1.47 0.26
CA ALA A 83 6.00 -1.96 -0.46
C ALA A 83 6.93 -0.86 -1.00
N PHE A 84 6.39 0.33 -1.28
CA PHE A 84 7.16 1.45 -1.84
C PHE A 84 7.65 2.44 -0.77
N ILE A 85 7.29 2.29 0.51
CA ILE A 85 7.63 3.25 1.56
C ILE A 85 9.14 3.49 1.64
N VAL A 86 9.93 2.41 1.69
CA VAL A 86 11.40 2.53 1.83
C VAL A 86 12.02 3.24 0.63
N ILE A 87 11.53 2.94 -0.58
CA ILE A 87 12.01 3.58 -1.82
C ILE A 87 11.64 5.06 -1.84
N VAL A 88 10.38 5.39 -1.51
CA VAL A 88 9.92 6.79 -1.47
C VAL A 88 10.66 7.57 -0.39
N TYR A 89 10.83 7.00 0.80
CA TYR A 89 11.60 7.61 1.88
C TYR A 89 13.03 7.87 1.45
N GLY A 90 13.71 6.89 0.83
CA GLY A 90 15.07 7.07 0.31
C GLY A 90 15.17 8.20 -0.72
N ILE A 91 14.22 8.28 -1.66
CA ILE A 91 14.15 9.37 -2.64
C ILE A 91 13.95 10.72 -1.95
N VAL A 92 13.05 10.81 -0.98
CA VAL A 92 12.77 12.05 -0.25
C VAL A 92 13.98 12.50 0.58
N GLN A 93 14.68 11.57 1.23
CA GLN A 93 15.89 11.89 1.99
C GLN A 93 17.02 12.39 1.09
N GLN A 94 17.17 11.80 -0.10
CA GLN A 94 18.29 12.11 -0.99
C GLN A 94 18.01 13.32 -1.90
N TYR A 95 16.77 13.48 -2.38
CA TYR A 95 16.40 14.43 -3.43
C TYR A 95 15.24 15.37 -3.04
N GLY A 96 14.72 15.24 -1.82
CA GLY A 96 13.57 16.02 -1.36
C GLY A 96 12.27 15.68 -2.09
N TYR A 97 11.25 16.49 -1.81
CA TYR A 97 9.92 16.30 -2.41
C TYR A 97 9.90 16.55 -3.92
N ASP A 98 10.69 17.53 -4.40
CA ASP A 98 10.78 17.82 -5.84
C ASP A 98 11.35 16.63 -6.62
N GLY A 99 12.36 15.97 -6.05
CA GLY A 99 12.91 14.72 -6.58
C GLY A 99 11.86 13.60 -6.62
N LEU A 100 11.06 13.44 -5.56
CA LEU A 100 9.96 12.49 -5.53
C LEU A 100 8.92 12.78 -6.63
N ALA A 101 8.54 14.04 -6.83
CA ALA A 101 7.57 14.43 -7.84
C ALA A 101 8.06 14.07 -9.25
N VAL A 102 9.31 14.41 -9.58
CA VAL A 102 9.93 14.06 -10.86
C VAL A 102 10.02 12.55 -11.05
N ALA A 103 10.52 11.82 -10.04
CA ALA A 103 10.62 10.36 -10.09
C ALA A 103 9.26 9.69 -10.31
N THR A 104 8.20 10.21 -9.68
CA THR A 104 6.83 9.70 -9.82
C THR A 104 6.29 9.93 -11.23
N ILE A 105 6.52 11.13 -11.80
CA ILE A 105 6.12 11.43 -13.20
C ILE A 105 6.85 10.49 -14.17
N LEU A 106 8.16 10.32 -14.00
CA LEU A 106 8.96 9.41 -14.84
C LEU A 106 8.49 7.96 -14.72
N ALA A 107 8.23 7.48 -13.50
CA ALA A 107 7.67 6.15 -13.27
C ALA A 107 6.31 5.98 -13.95
N GLY A 108 5.42 6.97 -13.86
CA GLY A 108 4.13 6.98 -14.54
C GLY A 108 4.25 6.91 -16.07
N LEU A 109 5.15 7.70 -16.66
CA LEU A 109 5.42 7.66 -18.09
C LEU A 109 5.97 6.29 -18.53
N LEU A 110 6.90 5.72 -17.76
CA LEU A 110 7.43 4.38 -18.03
C LEU A 110 6.32 3.33 -17.96
N LEU A 111 5.43 3.38 -16.96
CA LEU A 111 4.31 2.46 -16.83
C LEU A 111 3.33 2.58 -18.02
N ILE A 112 3.06 3.80 -18.51
CA ILE A 112 2.24 4.02 -19.70
C ILE A 112 2.91 3.39 -20.94
N ILE A 113 4.19 3.64 -21.15
CA ILE A 113 4.96 3.07 -22.27
C ILE A 113 4.94 1.53 -22.20
N MET A 114 5.19 0.95 -21.03
CA MET A 114 5.14 -0.49 -20.80
C MET A 114 3.74 -1.08 -21.04
N GLY A 115 2.69 -0.35 -20.66
CA GLY A 115 1.29 -0.71 -20.92
C GLY A 115 0.96 -0.74 -22.41
N LEU A 116 1.37 0.29 -23.16
CA LEU A 116 1.19 0.37 -24.61
C LEU A 116 1.99 -0.71 -25.35
N ALA A 117 3.20 -1.01 -24.88
CA ALA A 117 4.03 -2.11 -25.37
C ALA A 117 3.54 -3.50 -24.93
N ARG A 118 2.43 -3.58 -24.17
CA ARG A 118 1.82 -4.82 -23.67
C ARG A 118 2.78 -5.68 -22.82
N LEU A 119 3.76 -5.05 -22.18
CA LEU A 119 4.74 -5.72 -21.32
C LEU A 119 4.12 -6.28 -20.03
N GLY A 120 2.89 -5.87 -19.68
CA GLY A 120 2.12 -6.50 -18.61
C GLY A 120 1.89 -8.01 -18.84
N THR A 121 1.94 -8.47 -20.09
CA THR A 121 1.89 -9.91 -20.41
C THR A 121 3.10 -10.69 -19.93
N ILE A 122 4.23 -10.01 -19.67
CA ILE A 122 5.47 -10.64 -19.19
C ILE A 122 5.34 -11.04 -17.72
N ILE A 123 4.50 -10.35 -16.95
CA ILE A 123 4.28 -10.62 -15.52
C ILE A 123 3.90 -12.10 -15.27
N LYS A 124 3.20 -12.74 -16.22
CA LYS A 124 2.83 -14.16 -16.14
C LYS A 124 4.02 -15.15 -16.15
N TYR A 125 5.21 -14.68 -16.55
CA TYR A 125 6.45 -15.48 -16.56
C TYR A 125 7.28 -15.28 -15.29
N ILE A 126 6.86 -14.41 -14.36
CA ILE A 126 7.54 -14.26 -13.08
C ILE A 126 7.33 -15.56 -12.29
N PRO A 127 8.41 -16.26 -11.88
CA PRO A 127 8.30 -17.51 -11.13
C PRO A 127 7.58 -17.30 -9.79
N TYR A 128 6.76 -18.27 -9.40
CA TYR A 128 6.07 -18.25 -8.10
C TYR A 128 7.00 -17.99 -6.90
N PRO A 129 8.21 -18.58 -6.81
CA PRO A 129 9.15 -18.28 -5.72
C PRO A 129 9.54 -16.79 -5.63
N VAL A 130 9.62 -16.07 -6.76
CA VAL A 130 9.95 -14.65 -6.78
C VAL A 130 8.80 -13.83 -6.19
N THR A 131 7.55 -14.15 -6.56
CA THR A 131 6.37 -13.48 -5.99
C THR A 131 6.26 -13.73 -4.49
N VAL A 132 6.43 -14.98 -4.05
CA VAL A 132 6.40 -15.33 -2.61
C VAL A 132 7.52 -14.60 -1.86
N GLY A 133 8.75 -14.61 -2.38
CA GLY A 133 9.88 -13.92 -1.76
C GLY A 133 9.66 -12.41 -1.67
N PHE A 134 9.14 -11.79 -2.72
CA PHE A 134 8.82 -10.36 -2.73
C PHE A 134 7.74 -10.01 -1.71
N THR A 135 6.64 -10.76 -1.67
CA THR A 135 5.56 -10.53 -0.70
C THR A 135 6.01 -10.78 0.74
N ALA A 136 6.81 -11.82 1.00
CA ALA A 136 7.40 -12.07 2.31
C ALA A 136 8.37 -10.96 2.72
N GLY A 137 9.17 -10.44 1.78
CA GLY A 137 10.05 -9.29 2.00
C GLY A 137 9.27 -8.03 2.40
N ILE A 138 8.18 -7.73 1.69
CA ILE A 138 7.28 -6.61 2.06
C ILE A 138 6.72 -6.81 3.46
N ALA A 139 6.25 -8.02 3.79
CA ALA A 139 5.72 -8.31 5.12
C ALA A 139 6.77 -8.09 6.21
N LEU A 140 8.02 -8.50 5.99
CA LEU A 140 9.13 -8.26 6.91
C LEU A 140 9.47 -6.77 7.06
N ILE A 141 9.49 -6.01 5.96
CA ILE A 141 9.74 -4.55 5.99
C ILE A 141 8.65 -3.82 6.77
N ILE A 142 7.38 -4.16 6.51
CA ILE A 142 6.24 -3.58 7.23
C ILE A 142 6.32 -3.94 8.71
N ALA A 143 6.52 -5.22 9.03
CA ALA A 143 6.63 -5.68 10.42
C ALA A 143 7.77 -4.98 11.17
N ALA A 144 8.96 -4.91 10.56
CA ALA A 144 10.10 -4.19 11.12
C ALA A 144 9.78 -2.70 11.32
N GLY A 145 9.07 -2.07 10.39
CA GLY A 145 8.66 -0.66 10.51
C GLY A 145 7.71 -0.37 11.68
N GLN A 146 6.99 -1.36 12.20
CA GLN A 146 6.05 -1.18 13.31
C GLN A 146 6.67 -1.42 14.69
N VAL A 147 7.91 -1.92 14.78
CA VAL A 147 8.53 -2.33 16.05
C VAL A 147 8.67 -1.15 17.03
N ARG A 148 9.00 0.06 16.55
CA ARG A 148 9.06 1.26 17.40
C ARG A 148 7.74 1.47 18.13
N ASP A 149 6.64 1.50 17.39
CA ASP A 149 5.33 1.86 17.91
C ASP A 149 4.75 0.71 18.76
N PHE A 150 5.06 -0.54 18.40
CA PHE A 150 4.71 -1.73 19.18
C PHE A 150 5.37 -1.75 20.56
N LEU A 151 6.66 -1.45 20.62
CA LEU A 151 7.44 -1.41 21.88
C LEU A 151 7.31 -0.06 22.61
N GLY A 152 6.78 0.96 21.93
CA GLY A 152 6.70 2.33 22.43
C GLY A 152 8.08 2.96 22.68
N LEU A 153 9.06 2.69 21.80
CA LEU A 153 10.43 3.18 21.96
C LEU A 153 10.52 4.70 21.71
N GLU A 154 11.23 5.39 22.59
CA GLU A 154 11.55 6.81 22.42
C GLU A 154 12.69 6.99 21.41
N MET A 155 12.34 7.26 20.14
CA MET A 155 13.30 7.51 19.07
C MET A 155 12.87 8.72 18.23
N ALA A 156 13.79 9.66 18.00
CA ALA A 156 13.53 10.84 17.19
C ALA A 156 13.32 10.52 15.70
N SER A 157 14.06 9.54 15.17
CA SER A 157 13.92 9.04 13.81
C SER A 157 14.22 7.54 13.76
N VAL A 158 13.62 6.85 12.78
CA VAL A 158 13.89 5.44 12.51
C VAL A 158 14.64 5.34 11.20
N PRO A 159 15.79 4.67 11.14
CA PRO A 159 16.50 4.45 9.87
C PRO A 159 15.61 3.78 8.82
N ALA A 160 15.84 4.11 7.55
CA ALA A 160 15.08 3.52 6.44
C ALA A 160 15.43 2.04 6.23
N GLU A 161 16.74 1.77 6.25
CA GLU A 161 17.34 0.49 5.91
C GLU A 161 17.04 -0.58 6.97
N PHE A 162 16.82 -1.81 6.51
CA PHE A 162 16.34 -2.90 7.36
C PHE A 162 17.32 -3.21 8.50
N VAL A 163 18.62 -3.33 8.21
CA VAL A 163 19.63 -3.71 9.22
C VAL A 163 19.86 -2.59 10.22
N GLU A 164 20.05 -1.36 9.74
CA GLU A 164 20.26 -0.17 10.58
C GLU A 164 19.10 0.05 11.55
N LYS A 165 17.87 -0.21 11.09
CA LYS A 165 16.66 -0.13 11.90
C LYS A 165 16.69 -1.08 13.09
N TRP A 166 17.13 -2.33 12.90
CA TRP A 166 17.26 -3.29 14.01
C TRP A 166 18.36 -2.93 15.00
N VAL A 167 19.48 -2.38 14.53
CA VAL A 167 20.55 -1.87 15.40
C VAL A 167 20.01 -0.72 16.25
N ALA A 168 19.32 0.25 15.64
CA ALA A 168 18.71 1.37 16.36
C ALA A 168 17.68 0.91 17.42
N TYR A 169 16.88 -0.11 17.10
CA TYR A 169 15.96 -0.69 18.10
C TYR A 169 16.71 -1.30 19.27
N ALA A 170 17.79 -2.06 19.02
CA ALA A 170 18.59 -2.66 20.07
C ALA A 170 19.19 -1.62 21.03
N GLU A 171 19.66 -0.49 20.49
CA GLU A 171 20.19 0.64 21.28
C GLU A 171 19.13 1.30 22.18
N HIS A 172 17.87 1.31 21.75
CA HIS A 172 16.77 1.95 22.47
C HIS A 172 15.89 0.96 23.26
N LEU A 173 16.25 -0.32 23.35
CA LEU A 173 15.46 -1.32 24.10
C LEU A 173 15.23 -0.94 25.58
N GLY A 174 16.07 -0.09 26.16
CA GLY A 174 15.87 0.43 27.51
C GLY A 174 14.67 1.36 27.68
N THR A 175 14.10 1.89 26.60
CA THR A 175 12.96 2.84 26.62
C THR A 175 11.62 2.18 26.31
N VAL A 176 11.53 0.85 26.41
CA VAL A 176 10.29 0.11 26.18
C VAL A 176 9.19 0.61 27.11
N ASN A 177 8.02 0.88 26.53
CA ASN A 177 6.82 1.30 27.25
C ASN A 177 5.86 0.11 27.41
N PRO A 178 5.68 -0.44 28.64
CA PRO A 178 4.81 -1.59 28.87
C PRO A 178 3.34 -1.34 28.51
N TYR A 179 2.86 -0.10 28.61
CA TYR A 179 1.49 0.26 28.24
C TYR A 179 1.27 0.18 26.72
N ALA A 180 2.25 0.63 25.93
CA ALA A 180 2.21 0.52 24.48
C ALA A 180 2.18 -0.95 24.05
N VAL A 181 3.06 -1.79 24.65
CA VAL A 181 3.09 -3.23 24.39
C VAL A 181 1.76 -3.89 24.75
N GLY A 182 1.20 -3.58 25.92
CA GLY A 182 -0.09 -4.11 26.36
C GLY A 182 -1.23 -3.76 25.39
N LEU A 183 -1.28 -2.51 24.94
CA LEU A 183 -2.26 -2.05 23.96
C LEU A 183 -2.08 -2.75 22.61
N ALA A 184 -0.85 -2.90 22.14
CA ALA A 184 -0.54 -3.54 20.87
C ALA A 184 -0.92 -5.03 20.88
N VAL A 185 -0.56 -5.75 21.95
CA VAL A 185 -0.94 -7.16 22.14
C VAL A 185 -2.45 -7.33 22.22
N LEU A 186 -3.14 -6.47 22.97
CA LEU A 186 -4.61 -6.48 23.03
C LEU A 186 -5.23 -6.25 21.65
N THR A 187 -4.72 -5.28 20.89
CA THR A 187 -5.19 -4.95 19.54
C THR A 187 -5.01 -6.13 18.59
N ILE A 188 -3.84 -6.76 18.58
CA ILE A 188 -3.58 -7.97 17.79
C ILE A 188 -4.51 -9.11 18.23
N GLY A 189 -4.71 -9.28 19.54
CA GLY A 189 -5.65 -10.25 20.10
C GLY A 189 -7.06 -10.04 19.55
N ILE A 190 -7.58 -8.81 19.60
CA ILE A 190 -8.89 -8.48 19.02
C ILE A 190 -8.91 -8.84 17.53
N ILE A 191 -7.95 -8.36 16.74
CA ILE A 191 -7.91 -8.61 15.29
C ILE A 191 -7.91 -10.12 14.95
N VAL A 192 -7.16 -10.94 15.71
CA VAL A 192 -7.03 -12.38 15.46
C VAL A 192 -8.24 -13.17 15.94
N TYR A 193 -8.83 -12.82 17.08
CA TYR A 193 -9.93 -13.57 17.69
C TYR A 193 -11.31 -13.08 17.26
N TRP A 194 -11.46 -11.83 16.84
CA TRP A 194 -12.74 -11.25 16.43
C TRP A 194 -13.44 -12.01 15.28
N PRO A 195 -12.74 -12.44 14.22
CA PRO A 195 -13.35 -13.25 13.15
C PRO A 195 -13.85 -14.63 13.60
N ARG A 196 -13.47 -15.11 14.80
CA ARG A 196 -14.00 -16.36 15.37
C ARG A 196 -15.29 -16.15 16.17
N VAL A 197 -15.57 -14.91 16.57
CA VAL A 197 -16.76 -14.54 17.36
C VAL A 197 -17.90 -14.07 16.47
N THR A 198 -17.60 -13.31 15.41
CA THR A 198 -18.55 -12.92 14.36
C THR A 198 -18.29 -13.74 13.10
N PRO A 199 -19.25 -14.60 12.67
CA PRO A 199 -19.13 -15.42 11.46
C PRO A 199 -19.18 -14.61 10.16
#